data_AF-A0A3P8NJK4-F1
#
_entry.id   AF-A0A3P8NJK4-F1
#
_cell.length_a   1.000
_cell.length_b   1.000
_cell.length_c   1.000
_cell.angle_alpha   90.00
_cell.angle_beta   90.00
_cell.angle_gamma   90.00
#
_symmetry.space_group_name_H-M   'P 1'
#
loop_
_entity.id
_entity.type
_entity.pdbx_description
1 polymer ?
#
loop_
_entity_poly.entity_id
_entity_poly.type
_entity_poly.pdbx_seq_one_letter_code
_entity_poly.pdbx_strand_id
1 'polypeptide(L)'
;MILFSLCSLLASLFVLVTGGKLPEPEVKIEVIHKPFMCHRKSKNGDMLLVHYEGFLESNGTMFHSSRKHGDKNPVWLTLGIREVLKGWDKGLQNMCTGERRKLTVPPSLAYGKEGKGKIPPGSTLIFDIELMEIRNGPRSHESFRDMDLNDDWKLSRLEVKEYLKKEFEKHGYSPNDTHHEVMVDDIFKNEDEDKDGFISAREFTYQHDEL
;
A
#
# COMPACT_ATOMS: atom_id res chain seq x y z
N MET A 1 44.52 -69.22 -2.01
CA MET A 1 43.14 -68.86 -2.41
C MET A 1 42.27 -69.04 -1.18
N ILE A 2 41.54 -68.09 -0.58
CA ILE A 2 41.20 -66.68 -0.80
C ILE A 2 40.87 -66.15 0.62
N LEU A 3 41.43 -64.99 1.00
CA LEU A 3 41.14 -64.30 2.27
C LEU A 3 40.06 -63.25 1.97
N PHE A 4 38.83 -63.43 2.46
CA PHE A 4 37.75 -62.44 2.26
C PHE A 4 37.81 -61.38 3.36
N SER A 5 38.25 -60.19 2.96
CA SER A 5 38.21 -58.95 3.73
C SER A 5 36.78 -58.41 3.79
N LEU A 6 36.16 -58.38 4.97
CA LEU A 6 34.87 -57.75 5.22
C LEU A 6 35.08 -56.25 5.44
N CYS A 7 34.87 -55.46 4.39
CA CYS A 7 34.84 -54.00 4.43
C CYS A 7 33.49 -53.56 5.01
N SER A 8 33.49 -53.08 6.26
CA SER A 8 32.30 -52.51 6.91
C SER A 8 31.98 -51.13 6.31
N LEU A 9 30.96 -51.07 5.47
CA LEU A 9 30.39 -49.84 4.93
C LEU A 9 29.60 -49.12 6.02
N LEU A 10 30.22 -48.11 6.65
CA LEU A 10 29.50 -47.08 7.41
C LEU A 10 28.65 -46.26 6.43
N ALA A 11 27.37 -46.56 6.37
CA ALA A 11 26.39 -45.72 5.69
C ALA A 11 26.17 -44.45 6.53
N SER A 12 26.84 -43.36 6.15
CA SER A 12 26.60 -42.02 6.68
C SER A 12 25.19 -41.59 6.25
N LEU A 13 24.27 -41.55 7.23
CA LEU A 13 22.92 -41.02 7.06
C LEU A 13 23.03 -39.51 6.85
N PHE A 14 23.06 -39.05 5.60
CA PHE A 14 22.91 -37.64 5.27
C PHE A 14 21.46 -37.23 5.60
N VAL A 15 21.27 -36.61 6.76
CA VAL A 15 20.02 -35.92 7.09
C VAL A 15 19.94 -34.70 6.18
N LEU A 16 19.18 -34.82 5.10
CA LEU A 16 18.73 -33.68 4.29
C LEU A 16 17.80 -32.83 5.14
N VAL A 17 18.35 -31.81 5.79
CA VAL A 17 17.56 -30.74 6.39
C VAL A 17 16.93 -29.95 5.24
N THR A 18 15.69 -30.28 4.91
CA THR A 18 14.88 -29.42 4.05
C THR A 18 14.59 -28.14 4.83
N GLY A 19 15.30 -27.06 4.50
CA GLY A 19 15.01 -25.73 5.04
C GLY A 19 13.62 -25.29 4.59
N GLY A 20 12.60 -25.57 5.40
CA GLY A 20 11.26 -25.01 5.21
C GLY A 20 11.31 -23.50 5.41
N LYS A 21 11.01 -22.73 4.36
CA LYS A 21 10.76 -21.29 4.51
C LYS A 21 9.60 -21.12 5.50
N LEU A 22 9.81 -20.27 6.51
CA LEU A 22 8.72 -19.86 7.40
C LEU A 22 7.60 -19.23 6.55
N PRO A 23 6.31 -19.49 6.87
CA PRO A 23 5.21 -18.88 6.15
C PRO A 23 5.33 -17.36 6.24
N GLU A 24 5.06 -16.67 5.13
CA GLU A 24 5.04 -15.22 5.13
C GLU A 24 3.95 -14.71 6.08
N PRO A 25 4.20 -13.59 6.79
CA PRO A 25 3.18 -13.00 7.63
C PRO A 25 2.00 -12.55 6.77
N GLU A 26 0.79 -12.95 7.17
CA GLU A 26 -0.46 -12.59 6.50
C GLU A 26 -1.37 -11.79 7.43
N VAL A 27 -2.22 -10.96 6.82
CA VAL A 27 -3.28 -10.23 7.53
C VAL A 27 -4.51 -11.12 7.60
N LYS A 28 -5.08 -11.29 8.78
CA LYS A 28 -6.40 -11.92 8.90
C LYS A 28 -7.47 -10.89 8.55
N ILE A 29 -8.31 -11.22 7.56
CA ILE A 29 -9.39 -10.34 7.08
C ILE A 29 -10.74 -10.94 7.45
N GLU A 30 -11.56 -10.18 8.16
CA GLU A 30 -12.93 -10.55 8.51
C GLU A 30 -13.89 -9.49 7.95
N VAL A 31 -14.80 -9.89 7.04
CA VAL A 31 -15.82 -8.98 6.50
C VAL A 31 -16.99 -8.91 7.48
N ILE A 32 -17.16 -7.76 8.13
CA ILE A 32 -18.17 -7.51 9.16
C ILE A 32 -19.51 -7.10 8.53
N HIS A 33 -19.46 -6.28 7.49
CA HIS A 33 -20.62 -5.84 6.74
C HIS A 33 -20.24 -5.75 5.26
N LYS A 34 -21.15 -6.18 4.38
CA LYS A 34 -21.01 -6.07 2.94
C LYS A 34 -22.27 -5.42 2.36
N PRO A 35 -22.13 -4.40 1.50
CA PRO A 35 -23.29 -3.79 0.85
C PRO A 35 -24.00 -4.79 -0.06
N PHE A 36 -25.32 -4.60 -0.23
CA PHE A 36 -26.13 -5.44 -1.12
C PHE A 36 -25.67 -5.35 -2.59
N MET A 37 -25.38 -4.14 -3.06
CA MET A 37 -24.83 -3.89 -4.39
C MET A 37 -23.36 -3.48 -4.29
N CYS A 38 -22.54 -4.00 -5.20
CA CYS A 38 -21.14 -3.63 -5.34
C CYS A 38 -20.83 -3.37 -6.81
N HIS A 39 -20.81 -2.10 -7.21
CA HIS A 39 -20.55 -1.69 -8.59
C HIS A 39 -19.06 -1.59 -8.91
N ARG A 40 -18.23 -1.30 -7.90
CA ARG A 40 -16.78 -1.17 -8.00
C ARG A 40 -16.12 -1.80 -6.77
N LYS A 41 -14.99 -2.45 -7.00
CA LYS A 41 -14.10 -2.97 -5.96
C LYS A 41 -12.81 -2.18 -5.94
N SER A 42 -12.25 -1.98 -4.75
CA SER A 42 -10.95 -1.34 -4.57
C SER A 42 -9.82 -2.18 -5.18
N LYS A 43 -8.89 -1.51 -5.85
CA LYS A 43 -7.64 -2.08 -6.40
C LYS A 43 -6.45 -1.17 -6.10
N ASN A 44 -5.24 -1.69 -6.27
CA ASN A 44 -4.03 -0.87 -6.14
C ASN A 44 -4.12 0.37 -7.04
N GLY A 45 -3.67 1.52 -6.52
CA GLY A 45 -3.79 2.83 -7.13
C GLY A 45 -5.12 3.54 -6.89
N ASP A 46 -6.15 2.89 -6.33
CA ASP A 46 -7.38 3.60 -5.94
C ASP A 46 -7.15 4.47 -4.70
N MET A 47 -7.82 5.62 -4.67
CA MET A 47 -7.97 6.42 -3.46
C MET A 47 -9.19 5.94 -2.68
N LEU A 48 -9.00 5.61 -1.41
CA LEU A 48 -10.04 5.11 -0.52
C LEU A 48 -10.31 6.14 0.58
N LEU A 49 -11.57 6.54 0.74
CA LEU A 49 -12.02 7.30 1.89
C LEU A 49 -12.49 6.32 2.95
N VAL A 50 -11.83 6.28 4.11
CA VAL A 50 -12.15 5.31 5.15
C VAL A 50 -12.39 5.95 6.50
N HIS A 51 -13.34 5.38 7.24
CA HIS A 51 -13.34 5.49 8.69
C HIS A 51 -12.66 4.27 9.28
N TYR A 52 -11.94 4.48 10.38
CA TYR A 52 -11.32 3.40 11.12
C TYR A 52 -11.20 3.65 12.62
N GLU A 53 -11.07 2.55 13.35
CA GLU A 53 -10.62 2.47 14.74
C GLU A 53 -9.50 1.43 14.86
N GLY A 54 -8.48 1.72 15.65
CA GLY A 54 -7.29 0.87 15.84
C GLY A 54 -7.08 0.49 17.30
N PHE A 55 -6.83 -0.79 17.55
CA PHE A 55 -6.71 -1.38 18.88
C PHE A 55 -5.48 -2.29 18.99
N LEU A 56 -4.88 -2.36 20.18
CA LEU A 56 -3.88 -3.36 20.52
C LEU A 56 -4.58 -4.72 20.74
N GLU A 57 -4.15 -5.78 20.05
CA GLU A 57 -4.73 -7.11 20.24
C GLU A 57 -4.57 -7.61 21.68
N SER A 58 -3.42 -7.31 22.31
CA SER A 58 -3.03 -7.84 23.62
C SER A 58 -3.96 -7.45 24.76
N ASN A 59 -4.59 -6.27 24.71
CA ASN A 59 -5.41 -5.74 25.79
C ASN A 59 -6.67 -4.98 25.33
N GLY A 60 -6.93 -4.92 24.02
CA GLY A 60 -8.08 -4.22 23.45
C GLY A 60 -8.01 -2.69 23.56
N THR A 61 -6.89 -2.12 23.98
CA THR A 61 -6.77 -0.66 24.13
C THR A 61 -6.80 0.02 22.77
N MET A 62 -7.74 0.95 22.59
CA MET A 62 -7.81 1.78 21.39
C MET A 62 -6.63 2.78 21.39
N PHE A 63 -5.81 2.76 20.34
CA PHE A 63 -4.70 3.71 20.18
C PHE A 63 -5.04 4.85 19.22
N HIS A 64 -5.99 4.65 18.29
CA HIS A 64 -6.41 5.66 17.31
C HIS A 64 -7.85 5.47 16.84
N SER A 65 -8.52 6.56 16.46
CA SER A 65 -9.85 6.53 15.84
C SER A 65 -10.06 7.78 15.00
N SER A 66 -10.51 7.60 13.76
CA SER A 66 -10.97 8.68 12.85
C SER A 66 -12.28 9.35 13.32
N ARG A 67 -12.93 8.82 14.36
CA ARG A 67 -14.24 9.29 14.83
C ARG A 67 -14.18 10.02 16.16
N LYS A 68 -13.14 9.80 16.98
CA LYS A 68 -13.15 10.15 18.41
C LYS A 68 -12.14 11.22 18.86
N HIS A 69 -11.34 11.83 17.97
CA HIS A 69 -10.37 12.88 18.35
C HIS A 69 -10.21 13.94 17.26
N GLY A 70 -10.02 15.22 17.64
CA GLY A 70 -9.67 16.33 16.74
C GLY A 70 -10.63 16.51 15.56
N ASP A 71 -10.15 16.19 14.35
CA ASP A 71 -10.94 16.14 13.13
C ASP A 71 -11.66 14.78 12.99
N LYS A 72 -12.97 14.79 13.20
CA LYS A 72 -13.85 13.61 13.10
C LYS A 72 -14.20 13.27 11.65
N ASN A 73 -13.24 13.38 10.75
CA ASN A 73 -13.45 13.17 9.33
C ASN A 73 -12.85 11.82 8.89
N PRO A 74 -13.47 11.14 7.91
CA PRO A 74 -12.84 10.00 7.28
C PRO A 74 -11.54 10.44 6.59
N VAL A 75 -10.61 9.52 6.43
CA VAL A 75 -9.26 9.79 5.92
C VAL A 75 -9.10 9.18 4.53
N TRP A 76 -8.49 9.95 3.62
CA TRP A 76 -8.08 9.46 2.31
C TRP A 76 -6.74 8.72 2.42
N LEU A 77 -6.63 7.61 1.69
CA LEU A 77 -5.38 6.89 1.47
C LEU A 77 -5.34 6.31 0.06
N THR A 78 -4.15 6.13 -0.48
CA THR A 78 -3.94 5.47 -1.77
C THR A 78 -3.53 4.03 -1.56
N LEU A 79 -4.29 3.09 -2.12
CA LEU A 79 -4.08 1.66 -1.89
C LEU A 79 -2.87 1.13 -2.67
N GLY A 80 -2.01 0.35 -2.01
CA GLY A 80 -0.96 -0.43 -2.68
C GLY A 80 0.36 0.30 -2.88
N ILE A 81 0.47 1.55 -2.43
CA ILE A 81 1.65 2.40 -2.63
C ILE A 81 2.54 2.50 -1.38
N ARG A 82 2.25 1.74 -0.32
CA ARG A 82 2.91 1.81 0.99
C ARG A 82 2.83 3.20 1.67
N GLU A 83 1.81 4.00 1.33
CA GLU A 83 1.47 5.25 2.04
C GLU A 83 1.04 4.97 3.49
N VAL A 84 0.43 3.80 3.72
CA VAL A 84 -0.06 3.32 5.01
C VAL A 84 0.62 2.01 5.41
N LEU A 85 0.12 1.34 6.46
CA LEU A 85 0.65 0.05 6.90
C LEU A 85 0.57 -0.99 5.78
N LYS A 86 1.62 -1.80 5.61
CA LYS A 86 1.63 -2.94 4.64
C LYS A 86 0.42 -3.87 4.84
N GLY A 87 -0.05 -4.01 6.08
CA GLY A 87 -1.25 -4.78 6.37
C GLY A 87 -2.54 -4.17 5.84
N TRP A 88 -2.63 -2.85 5.72
CA TRP A 88 -3.77 -2.19 5.08
C TRP A 88 -3.74 -2.39 3.57
N ASP A 89 -2.57 -2.27 2.93
CA ASP A 89 -2.41 -2.54 1.49
C ASP A 89 -2.85 -3.94 1.10
N LYS A 90 -2.60 -4.93 1.96
CA LYS A 90 -3.09 -6.31 1.77
C LYS A 90 -4.57 -6.46 2.15
N GLY A 91 -5.00 -5.85 3.26
CA GLY A 91 -6.32 -6.05 3.86
C GLY A 91 -7.48 -5.32 3.19
N LEU A 92 -7.21 -4.24 2.47
CA LEU A 92 -8.23 -3.34 1.89
C LEU A 92 -8.48 -3.56 0.39
N GLN A 93 -7.80 -4.51 -0.24
CA GLN A 93 -8.09 -4.88 -1.63
C GLN A 93 -9.47 -5.54 -1.76
N ASN A 94 -10.10 -5.36 -2.92
CA ASN A 94 -11.38 -5.97 -3.26
C ASN A 94 -12.55 -5.59 -2.32
N MET A 95 -12.50 -4.43 -1.66
CA MET A 95 -13.60 -3.89 -0.86
C MET A 95 -14.59 -3.13 -1.74
N CYS A 96 -15.86 -3.17 -1.36
CA CYS A 96 -16.92 -2.35 -1.94
C CYS A 96 -17.20 -1.11 -1.08
N THR A 97 -17.64 -0.01 -1.68
CA THR A 97 -18.15 1.14 -0.92
C THR A 97 -19.29 0.73 0.00
N GLY A 98 -19.23 1.10 1.28
CA GLY A 98 -20.11 0.68 2.36
C GLY A 98 -19.70 -0.63 3.05
N GLU A 99 -18.65 -1.31 2.58
CA GLU A 99 -18.12 -2.52 3.24
C GLU A 99 -17.35 -2.16 4.52
N ARG A 100 -17.50 -2.98 5.55
CA ARG A 100 -16.75 -2.87 6.82
C ARG A 100 -15.98 -4.14 7.09
N ARG A 101 -14.69 -4.02 7.41
CA ARG A 101 -13.78 -5.12 7.70
C ARG A 101 -13.11 -4.95 9.05
N LYS A 102 -12.84 -6.09 9.68
CA LYS A 102 -11.88 -6.20 10.76
C LYS A 102 -10.60 -6.83 10.23
N LEU A 103 -9.46 -6.16 10.45
CA LEU A 103 -8.14 -6.64 10.08
C LEU A 103 -7.35 -6.95 11.35
N THR A 104 -6.78 -8.16 11.45
CA THR A 104 -5.73 -8.46 12.43
C THR A 104 -4.39 -8.44 11.72
N VAL A 105 -3.57 -7.45 12.04
CA VAL A 105 -2.31 -7.14 11.36
C VAL A 105 -1.13 -7.51 12.26
N PRO A 106 -0.31 -8.50 11.89
CA PRO A 106 0.87 -8.87 12.67
C PRO A 106 1.94 -7.76 12.65
N PRO A 107 2.88 -7.75 13.61
CA PRO A 107 3.85 -6.66 13.76
C PRO A 107 4.69 -6.39 12.52
N SER A 108 5.07 -7.44 11.79
CA SER A 108 5.87 -7.35 10.54
C SER A 108 5.16 -6.64 9.39
N LEU A 109 3.83 -6.54 9.44
CA LEU A 109 3.00 -5.78 8.50
C LEU A 109 2.45 -4.49 9.10
N ALA A 110 2.87 -4.14 10.33
CA ALA A 110 2.50 -2.95 11.07
C ALA A 110 3.76 -2.12 11.42
N TYR A 111 4.02 -1.91 12.72
CA TYR A 111 5.13 -1.07 13.22
C TYR A 111 6.35 -1.86 13.71
N GLY A 112 6.45 -3.14 13.36
CA GLY A 112 7.65 -3.93 13.57
C GLY A 112 8.04 -4.13 15.05
N LYS A 113 9.34 -4.30 15.27
CA LYS A 113 9.96 -4.47 16.59
C LYS A 113 10.13 -3.14 17.32
N GLU A 114 9.93 -2.04 16.63
CA GLU A 114 10.22 -0.69 17.07
C GLU A 114 8.98 -0.07 17.71
N GLY A 115 7.79 -0.40 17.20
CA GLY A 115 6.54 0.22 17.63
C GLY A 115 6.43 1.68 17.17
N LYS A 116 5.43 2.41 17.66
CA LYS A 116 5.23 3.83 17.37
C LYS A 116 4.31 4.50 18.39
N GLY A 117 4.80 5.53 19.08
CA GLY A 117 3.98 6.33 20.01
C GLY A 117 3.30 5.48 21.08
N LYS A 118 1.96 5.36 21.01
CA LYS A 118 1.14 4.53 21.94
C LYS A 118 1.19 3.03 21.64
N ILE A 119 1.87 2.61 20.58
CA ILE A 119 1.92 1.23 20.10
C ILE A 119 3.25 0.60 20.51
N PRO A 120 3.26 -0.39 21.43
CA PRO A 120 4.49 -1.05 21.85
C PRO A 120 5.20 -1.82 20.71
N PRO A 121 6.52 -2.03 20.83
CA PRO A 121 7.28 -3.03 20.07
C PRO A 121 6.56 -4.37 19.88
N GLY A 122 6.57 -4.91 18.66
CA GLY A 122 6.07 -6.25 18.40
C GLY A 122 4.56 -6.43 18.59
N SER A 123 3.78 -5.34 18.54
CA SER A 123 2.32 -5.40 18.75
C SER A 123 1.57 -5.88 17.52
N THR A 124 0.72 -6.90 17.68
CA THR A 124 -0.35 -7.20 16.74
C THR A 124 -1.47 -6.17 16.90
N LEU A 125 -1.98 -5.66 15.79
CA LEU A 125 -3.01 -4.62 15.78
C LEU A 125 -4.31 -5.15 15.22
N ILE A 126 -5.41 -4.70 15.80
CA ILE A 126 -6.75 -4.92 15.27
C ILE A 126 -7.26 -3.59 14.72
N PHE A 127 -7.70 -3.59 13.47
CA PHE A 127 -8.38 -2.45 12.87
C PHE A 127 -9.81 -2.81 12.53
N ASP A 128 -10.72 -1.89 12.78
CA ASP A 128 -12.08 -1.91 12.28
C ASP A 128 -12.23 -0.77 11.28
N ILE A 129 -12.48 -1.09 10.01
CA ILE A 129 -12.38 -0.16 8.89
C ILE A 129 -13.66 -0.22 8.07
N GLU A 130 -14.25 0.94 7.80
CA GLU A 130 -15.40 1.14 6.93
C GLU A 130 -14.99 1.95 5.71
N LEU A 131 -15.25 1.40 4.52
CA LEU A 131 -14.95 2.06 3.25
C LEU A 131 -16.11 2.97 2.84
N MET A 132 -15.87 4.28 2.82
CA MET A 132 -16.89 5.29 2.53
C MET A 132 -16.97 5.64 1.05
N GLU A 133 -15.83 5.66 0.33
CA GLU A 133 -15.77 6.05 -1.08
C GLU A 133 -14.54 5.44 -1.76
N ILE A 134 -14.65 5.15 -3.06
CA ILE A 134 -13.54 4.76 -3.93
C ILE A 134 -13.43 5.79 -5.05
N ARG A 135 -12.26 6.41 -5.19
CA ARG A 135 -11.89 7.27 -6.31
C ARG A 135 -10.74 6.68 -7.09
N ASN A 136 -10.64 7.07 -8.35
CA ASN A 136 -9.41 6.87 -9.10
C ASN A 136 -8.30 7.68 -8.41
N GLY A 137 -7.21 7.00 -8.04
CA GLY A 137 -6.07 7.70 -7.47
C GLY A 137 -5.27 8.43 -8.54
N PRO A 138 -4.26 9.20 -8.11
CA PRO A 138 -3.54 10.13 -8.97
C PRO A 138 -2.75 9.46 -10.10
N ARG A 139 -2.53 8.13 -10.05
CA ARG A 139 -1.84 7.35 -11.09
C ARG A 139 -2.77 6.47 -11.94
N SER A 140 -4.05 6.81 -12.04
CA SER A 140 -4.97 6.05 -12.89
C SER A 140 -4.80 6.38 -14.37
N HIS A 141 -5.23 5.48 -15.28
CA HIS A 141 -5.25 5.80 -16.71
C HIS A 141 -6.11 7.04 -17.04
N GLU A 142 -7.18 7.28 -16.27
CA GLU A 142 -7.97 8.51 -16.40
C GLU A 142 -7.14 9.73 -15.97
N SER A 143 -6.42 9.65 -14.85
CA SER A 143 -5.52 10.72 -14.39
C SER A 143 -4.40 11.00 -15.39
N PHE A 144 -3.85 9.95 -16.03
CA PHE A 144 -2.89 10.13 -17.12
C PHE A 144 -3.48 10.95 -18.25
N ARG A 145 -4.68 10.57 -18.72
CA ARG A 145 -5.38 11.27 -19.80
C ARG A 145 -5.77 12.70 -19.44
N ASP A 146 -6.08 12.97 -18.17
CA ASP A 146 -6.37 14.32 -17.71
C ASP A 146 -5.13 15.23 -17.70
N MET A 147 -3.92 14.64 -17.63
CA MET A 147 -2.64 15.36 -17.64
C MET A 147 -2.02 15.48 -19.03
N ASP A 148 -2.17 14.46 -19.88
CA ASP A 148 -1.69 14.44 -21.26
C ASP A 148 -2.54 15.41 -22.11
N LEU A 149 -2.11 16.67 -22.19
CA LEU A 149 -2.90 17.76 -22.78
C LEU A 149 -2.80 17.77 -24.31
N ASN A 150 -1.79 17.10 -24.87
CA ASN A 150 -1.54 17.04 -26.30
C ASN A 150 -1.83 15.65 -26.92
N ASP A 151 -2.33 14.70 -26.11
CA ASP A 151 -2.67 13.31 -26.48
C ASP A 151 -1.49 12.55 -27.12
N ASP A 152 -0.24 12.82 -26.71
CA ASP A 152 0.96 12.20 -27.27
C ASP A 152 1.44 10.95 -26.49
N TRP A 153 0.65 10.50 -25.51
CA TRP A 153 0.85 9.31 -24.68
C TRP A 153 2.08 9.36 -23.78
N LYS A 154 2.56 10.56 -23.47
CA LYS A 154 3.64 10.81 -22.51
C LYS A 154 3.41 12.15 -21.81
N LEU A 155 3.94 12.28 -20.61
CA LEU A 155 3.78 13.49 -19.82
C LEU A 155 5.06 14.30 -19.88
N SER A 156 4.95 15.53 -20.38
CA SER A 156 6.00 16.53 -20.28
C SER A 156 6.03 17.17 -18.89
N ARG A 157 7.15 17.77 -18.54
CA ARG A 157 7.30 18.54 -17.30
C ARG A 157 6.26 19.66 -17.16
N LEU A 158 5.87 20.27 -18.28
CA LEU A 158 4.88 21.34 -18.31
C LEU A 158 3.48 20.84 -17.98
N GLU A 159 3.10 19.67 -18.51
CA GLU A 159 1.81 19.03 -18.23
C GLU A 159 1.68 18.62 -16.77
N VAL A 160 2.72 17.97 -16.22
CA VAL A 160 2.75 17.61 -14.80
C VAL A 160 2.68 18.85 -13.91
N LYS A 161 3.42 19.90 -14.26
CA LYS A 161 3.40 21.19 -13.53
C LYS A 161 2.01 21.83 -13.54
N GLU A 162 1.35 21.87 -14.70
CA GLU A 162 0.03 22.46 -14.86
C GLU A 162 -1.03 21.66 -14.09
N TYR A 163 -0.95 20.33 -14.10
CA TYR A 163 -1.81 19.47 -13.30
C TYR A 163 -1.63 19.71 -11.80
N LEU A 164 -0.40 19.72 -11.30
CA LEU A 164 -0.11 19.99 -9.89
C LEU A 164 -0.64 21.37 -9.47
N LYS A 165 -0.43 22.40 -10.29
CA LYS A 165 -0.97 23.73 -10.01
C LYS A 165 -2.50 23.69 -9.85
N LYS A 166 -3.23 23.07 -10.78
CA LYS A 166 -4.69 22.95 -10.72
C LYS A 166 -5.17 22.18 -9.49
N GLU A 167 -4.51 21.09 -9.14
CA GLU A 167 -4.88 20.30 -7.96
C GLU A 167 -4.62 21.06 -6.64
N PHE A 168 -3.55 21.85 -6.55
CA PHE A 168 -3.29 22.68 -5.37
C PHE A 168 -4.29 23.83 -5.24
N GLU A 169 -4.63 24.52 -6.33
CA GLU A 169 -5.64 25.58 -6.35
C GLU A 169 -7.02 25.05 -5.92
N LYS A 170 -7.40 23.87 -6.39
CA LYS A 170 -8.64 23.18 -6.01
C LYS A 170 -8.73 22.87 -4.52
N HIS A 171 -7.59 22.62 -3.87
CA HIS A 171 -7.51 22.37 -2.42
C HIS A 171 -7.24 23.64 -1.59
N GLY A 172 -7.24 24.83 -2.22
CA GLY A 172 -7.14 26.11 -1.54
C GLY A 172 -5.73 26.59 -1.22
N TYR A 173 -4.70 26.00 -1.85
CA TYR A 173 -3.32 26.46 -1.73
C TYR A 173 -3.01 27.59 -2.74
N SER A 174 -2.21 28.57 -2.31
CA SER A 174 -1.79 29.69 -3.17
C SER A 174 -0.74 29.23 -4.20
N PRO A 175 -0.83 29.65 -5.47
CA PRO A 175 0.16 29.31 -6.52
C PRO A 175 1.59 29.77 -6.24
N ASN A 176 1.78 30.69 -5.28
CA ASN A 176 3.08 31.23 -4.89
C ASN A 176 3.69 30.52 -3.67
N ASP A 177 2.92 29.70 -2.94
CA ASP A 177 3.40 29.00 -1.73
C ASP A 177 4.02 27.64 -2.04
N THR A 178 4.14 27.29 -3.31
CA THR A 178 4.36 25.92 -3.76
C THR A 178 5.69 25.78 -4.48
N HIS A 179 6.52 24.87 -3.95
CA HIS A 179 7.73 24.37 -4.60
C HIS A 179 7.39 23.43 -5.77
N HIS A 180 6.50 23.85 -6.69
CA HIS A 180 6.02 23.01 -7.79
C HIS A 180 7.17 22.52 -8.67
N GLU A 181 8.15 23.36 -8.97
CA GLU A 181 9.32 22.95 -9.76
C GLU A 181 10.10 21.83 -9.08
N VAL A 182 10.30 21.92 -7.75
CA VAL A 182 11.00 20.89 -6.99
C VAL A 182 10.22 19.58 -7.00
N MET A 183 8.89 19.65 -6.86
CA MET A 183 8.03 18.47 -6.95
C MET A 183 8.08 17.83 -8.33
N VAL A 184 8.05 18.64 -9.40
CA VAL A 184 8.18 18.13 -10.78
C VAL A 184 9.54 17.48 -10.98
N ASP A 185 10.62 18.10 -10.49
CA ASP A 185 11.96 17.54 -10.57
C ASP A 185 12.06 16.18 -9.86
N ASP A 186 11.51 16.08 -8.64
CA ASP A 186 11.49 14.83 -7.88
C ASP A 186 10.64 13.75 -8.55
N ILE A 187 9.51 14.12 -9.16
CA ILE A 187 8.66 13.20 -9.92
C ILE A 187 9.45 12.62 -11.10
N PHE A 188 10.00 13.47 -11.97
CA PHE A 188 10.75 12.99 -13.13
C PHE A 188 11.98 12.21 -12.73
N LYS A 189 12.69 12.62 -11.68
CA LYS A 189 13.86 11.88 -11.19
C LYS A 189 13.55 10.43 -10.80
N ASN A 190 12.34 10.16 -10.31
CA ASN A 190 11.94 8.85 -9.82
C ASN A 190 11.14 8.02 -10.85
N GLU A 191 10.42 8.68 -11.75
CA GLU A 191 9.46 8.01 -12.65
C GLU A 191 9.89 8.01 -14.13
N ASP A 192 10.81 8.90 -14.56
CA ASP A 192 11.44 8.85 -15.91
C ASP A 192 12.57 7.81 -15.89
N GLU A 193 12.23 6.55 -16.20
CA GLU A 193 13.14 5.41 -16.10
C GLU A 193 14.18 5.43 -17.23
N ASP A 194 13.76 5.78 -18.44
CA ASP A 194 14.62 5.78 -19.63
C ASP A 194 15.38 7.10 -19.86
N LYS A 195 15.06 8.13 -19.08
CA LYS A 195 15.70 9.46 -19.05
C LYS A 195 15.53 10.23 -20.35
N ASP A 196 14.42 10.02 -21.05
CA ASP A 196 14.08 10.76 -22.27
C ASP A 196 13.49 12.16 -22.00
N GLY A 197 13.22 12.48 -20.72
CA GLY A 197 12.67 13.75 -20.28
C GLY A 197 11.14 13.81 -20.28
N PHE A 198 10.48 12.68 -20.51
CA PHE A 198 9.04 12.48 -20.44
C PHE A 198 8.70 11.35 -19.46
N ILE A 199 7.42 11.25 -19.07
CA ILE A 199 6.92 10.07 -18.35
C ILE A 199 5.88 9.42 -19.26
N SER A 200 6.25 8.32 -19.89
CA SER A 200 5.36 7.56 -20.76
C SER A 200 4.17 6.99 -19.99
N ALA A 201 3.09 6.66 -20.70
CA ALA A 201 1.95 5.94 -20.10
C ALA A 201 2.38 4.63 -19.40
N ARG A 202 3.45 4.00 -19.88
CA ARG A 202 4.03 2.79 -19.29
C ARG A 202 4.65 3.10 -17.93
N GLU A 203 5.57 4.06 -17.87
CA GLU A 203 6.23 4.48 -16.63
C GLU A 203 5.22 4.99 -15.60
N PHE A 204 4.22 5.74 -16.05
CA PHE A 204 3.19 6.28 -15.17
C PHE A 204 2.33 5.20 -14.48
N THR A 205 2.01 4.13 -15.20
CA THR A 205 1.12 3.06 -14.72
C THR A 205 1.89 1.99 -13.94
N TYR A 206 3.20 1.85 -14.19
CA TYR A 206 4.01 0.80 -13.61
C TYR A 206 4.43 1.17 -12.19
N GLN A 207 3.78 0.59 -11.19
CA GLN A 207 4.38 0.51 -9.85
C GLN A 207 5.29 -0.70 -9.81
N HIS A 208 6.47 -0.53 -9.18
CA HIS A 208 7.34 -1.63 -8.77
C HIS A 208 6.53 -2.67 -7.97
N ASP A 209 6.03 -3.70 -8.65
CA ASP A 209 5.53 -4.94 -8.05
C ASP A 209 6.69 -5.82 -7.52
N GLU A 210 7.92 -5.30 -7.47
CA GLU A 210 9.10 -6.09 -7.11
C GLU A 210 9.73 -5.67 -5.78
N LEU A 211 9.65 -6.63 -4.84
CA LEU A 211 10.35 -6.84 -3.56
C LEU A 211 9.55 -6.59 -2.27
#